data_AF-A0A9Q1ME46-F1
#
_entry.id   AF-A0A9Q1ME46-F1
#
_cell.length_a   1.000
_cell.length_b   1.000
_cell.length_c   1.000
_cell.angle_alpha   90.00
_cell.angle_beta   90.00
_cell.angle_gamma   90.00
#
_symmetry.space_group_name_H-M   'P 1'
#
loop_
_entity.id
_entity.type
_entity.pdbx_description
1 polymer ?
#
loop_
_entity_poly.entity_id
_entity_poly.type
_entity_poly.pdbx_seq_one_letter_code
_entity_poly.pdbx_strand_id
1 'polypeptide(L)'
;MATKETPAVPLPPMPPLGSSRNARVLIIDEEQRQKDKSESVLTSGSMKNVEAMVKCANNTFFTLDFLEADYTSFYKDIRDFIAYHYNYLLIAKRQREMQFFPAELKTRYEDAKICLNDFKDEIVQTQGHILMVVKKKETFERQIVDAMELSGKLKECVVVLEQEEEALKREKQKSVIAHEIAHHEVQKLCTQVEAANNVLLKIDQRKMQLSMALSPPPNA
;
A
#
# COMPACT_ATOMS: atom_id res chain seq x y z
N MET A 1 -41.04 -57.35 65.64
CA MET A 1 -40.22 -58.57 65.42
C MET A 1 -40.65 -59.15 64.07
N ALA A 2 -39.82 -59.47 63.08
CA ALA A 2 -38.37 -59.52 62.96
C ALA A 2 -37.97 -59.28 61.48
N THR A 3 -36.95 -58.44 61.29
CA THR A 3 -35.83 -58.46 60.32
C THR A 3 -35.92 -59.27 59.03
N LYS A 4 -35.59 -58.61 57.90
CA LYS A 4 -34.40 -58.97 57.10
C LYS A 4 -34.03 -57.82 56.14
N GLU A 5 -32.87 -57.21 56.38
CA GLU A 5 -32.20 -56.34 55.42
C GLU A 5 -31.55 -57.18 54.32
N THR A 6 -31.60 -56.69 53.08
CA THR A 6 -30.92 -57.27 51.92
C THR A 6 -29.82 -56.29 51.48
N PRO A 7 -28.58 -56.73 51.21
CA PRO A 7 -27.47 -55.84 50.87
C PRO A 7 -27.64 -55.19 49.50
N ALA A 8 -27.40 -53.88 49.41
CA ALA A 8 -27.30 -53.16 48.14
C ALA A 8 -26.04 -53.60 47.38
N VAL A 9 -26.22 -54.26 46.24
CA VAL A 9 -25.15 -54.57 45.29
C VAL A 9 -24.83 -53.29 44.50
N PRO A 10 -23.54 -52.88 44.37
CA PRO A 10 -23.19 -51.73 43.52
C PRO A 10 -23.52 -52.05 42.06
N LEU A 11 -24.32 -51.21 41.41
CA LEU A 11 -24.48 -51.27 39.96
C LEU A 11 -23.12 -50.99 39.30
N PRO A 12 -22.75 -51.73 38.23
CA PRO A 12 -21.55 -51.42 37.47
C PRO A 12 -21.65 -50.00 36.88
N PRO A 13 -20.53 -49.28 36.72
CA PRO A 13 -20.53 -47.96 36.12
C PRO A 13 -21.22 -48.03 34.74
N MET A 14 -22.18 -47.13 34.50
CA MET A 14 -22.77 -46.93 33.18
C MET A 14 -21.63 -46.72 32.17
N PRO A 15 -21.63 -47.44 31.02
CA PRO A 15 -20.71 -47.12 29.95
C PRO A 15 -20.93 -45.65 29.53
N PRO A 16 -19.86 -44.92 29.19
CA PRO A 16 -19.97 -43.52 28.80
C PRO A 16 -20.92 -43.41 27.60
N LEU A 17 -21.81 -42.42 27.67
CA LEU A 17 -22.67 -41.98 26.57
C LEU A 17 -21.93 -42.11 25.24
N GLY A 18 -22.58 -42.83 24.32
CA GLY A 18 -22.04 -43.21 23.02
C GLY A 18 -21.22 -42.10 22.38
N SER A 19 -19.99 -42.46 22.08
CA SER A 19 -19.05 -41.76 21.22
C SER A 19 -19.76 -40.99 20.10
N SER A 20 -19.64 -39.65 20.13
CA SER A 20 -20.17 -38.75 19.11
C SER A 20 -19.54 -38.95 17.71
N ARG A 21 -18.59 -39.88 17.58
CA ARG A 21 -18.08 -40.30 16.27
C ARG A 21 -19.18 -40.93 15.41
N ASN A 22 -20.05 -41.78 15.97
CA ASN A 22 -21.09 -42.42 15.17
C ASN A 22 -22.22 -41.44 14.81
N ALA A 23 -22.56 -40.52 15.70
CA ALA A 23 -23.54 -39.46 15.42
C ALA A 23 -23.04 -38.51 14.32
N ARG A 24 -21.77 -38.11 14.35
CA ARG A 24 -21.17 -37.28 13.29
C ARG A 24 -21.09 -37.99 11.94
N VAL A 25 -20.78 -39.29 11.91
CA VAL A 25 -20.77 -40.08 10.66
C VAL A 25 -22.19 -40.20 10.09
N LEU A 26 -23.20 -40.45 10.92
CA LEU A 26 -24.60 -40.50 10.49
C LEU A 26 -25.12 -39.15 9.97
N ILE A 27 -24.67 -38.04 10.58
CA ILE A 27 -25.02 -36.68 10.13
C ILE A 27 -24.36 -36.39 8.77
N ILE A 28 -23.08 -36.72 8.58
CA ILE A 28 -22.37 -36.55 7.30
C ILE A 28 -23.02 -37.39 6.18
N ASP A 29 -23.39 -38.64 6.48
CA ASP A 29 -24.06 -39.51 5.50
C ASP A 29 -25.45 -38.97 5.12
N GLU A 30 -26.20 -38.42 6.06
CA GLU A 30 -27.52 -37.85 5.80
C GLU A 30 -27.41 -36.49 5.06
N GLU A 31 -26.45 -35.63 5.40
CA GLU A 31 -26.16 -34.40 4.66
C GLU A 31 -25.86 -34.68 3.19
N GLN A 32 -24.96 -35.62 2.91
CA GLN A 32 -24.59 -35.98 1.54
C GLN A 32 -25.78 -36.59 0.80
N ARG A 33 -26.54 -37.47 1.46
CA ARG A 33 -27.75 -38.07 0.88
C ARG A 33 -28.81 -37.02 0.53
N GLN A 34 -28.98 -35.96 1.33
CA GLN A 34 -29.91 -34.87 1.03
C GLN A 34 -29.44 -34.04 -0.17
N LYS A 35 -28.12 -33.76 -0.26
CA LYS A 35 -27.51 -33.09 -1.42
C LYS A 35 -27.73 -33.91 -2.70
N ASP A 36 -27.38 -35.19 -2.69
CA ASP A 36 -27.51 -36.10 -3.83
C ASP A 36 -28.95 -36.28 -4.28
N LYS A 37 -29.89 -36.39 -3.32
CA LYS A 37 -31.32 -36.50 -3.62
C LYS A 37 -31.85 -35.24 -4.29
N SER A 38 -31.48 -34.08 -3.78
CA SER A 38 -31.92 -32.80 -4.33
C SER A 38 -31.36 -32.59 -5.73
N GLU A 39 -30.07 -32.88 -5.93
CA GLU A 39 -29.43 -32.81 -7.24
C GLU A 39 -30.07 -33.76 -8.25
N SER A 40 -30.31 -35.02 -7.85
CA SER A 40 -31.01 -36.00 -8.68
C SER A 40 -32.41 -35.53 -9.09
N VAL A 41 -33.20 -35.00 -8.14
CA VAL A 41 -34.56 -34.51 -8.43
C VAL A 41 -34.53 -33.32 -9.38
N LEU A 42 -33.63 -32.36 -9.15
CA LEU A 42 -33.50 -31.15 -9.96
C LEU A 42 -32.99 -31.44 -11.38
N THR A 43 -32.11 -32.42 -11.54
CA THR A 43 -31.50 -32.78 -12.84
C THR A 43 -32.24 -33.87 -13.61
N SER A 44 -33.18 -34.59 -12.97
CA SER A 44 -33.96 -35.69 -13.58
C SER A 44 -34.85 -35.30 -14.79
N GLY A 45 -34.96 -34.01 -15.12
CA GLY A 45 -35.87 -33.52 -16.16
C GLY A 45 -37.36 -33.58 -15.79
N SER A 46 -37.68 -34.07 -14.59
CA SER A 46 -39.04 -34.13 -14.03
C SER A 46 -39.59 -32.74 -13.69
N MET A 47 -38.72 -31.86 -13.17
CA MET A 47 -39.09 -30.48 -12.82
C MET A 47 -38.88 -29.53 -14.01
N LYS A 48 -39.97 -29.24 -14.73
CA LYS A 48 -39.96 -28.34 -15.90
C LYS A 48 -40.29 -26.87 -15.57
N ASN A 49 -40.71 -26.58 -14.34
CA ASN A 49 -41.02 -25.24 -13.87
C ASN A 49 -40.07 -24.83 -12.74
N VAL A 50 -39.50 -23.63 -12.87
CA VAL A 50 -38.60 -22.99 -11.90
C VAL A 50 -39.20 -22.93 -10.50
N GLU A 51 -40.50 -22.71 -10.38
CA GLU A 51 -41.16 -22.66 -9.06
C GLU A 51 -41.06 -24.00 -8.31
N ALA A 52 -41.21 -25.12 -9.01
CA ALA A 52 -41.03 -26.45 -8.42
C ALA A 52 -39.57 -26.70 -8.02
N MET A 53 -38.62 -26.22 -8.83
CA MET A 53 -37.19 -26.34 -8.55
C MET A 53 -36.80 -25.51 -7.32
N VAL A 54 -37.28 -24.28 -7.21
CA VAL A 54 -37.06 -23.40 -6.04
C VAL A 54 -37.67 -24.03 -4.79
N LYS A 55 -38.90 -24.55 -4.88
CA LYS A 55 -39.55 -25.23 -3.75
C LYS A 55 -38.77 -26.46 -3.29
N CYS A 56 -38.25 -27.26 -4.24
CA CYS A 56 -37.40 -28.39 -3.95
C CYS A 56 -36.11 -27.97 -3.24
N ALA A 57 -35.42 -26.98 -3.80
CA ALA A 57 -34.18 -26.45 -3.25
C ALA A 57 -34.37 -25.88 -1.83
N ASN A 58 -35.43 -25.11 -1.61
CA ASN A 58 -35.75 -24.53 -0.29
C ASN A 58 -36.00 -25.61 0.76
N ASN A 59 -36.69 -26.70 0.42
CA ASN A 59 -36.90 -27.83 1.34
C ASN A 59 -35.56 -28.51 1.70
N THR A 60 -34.67 -28.66 0.72
CA THR A 60 -33.33 -29.20 0.94
C THR A 60 -32.50 -28.29 1.83
N PHE A 61 -32.49 -26.98 1.57
CA PHE A 61 -31.74 -26.01 2.37
C PHE A 61 -32.26 -25.95 3.80
N PHE A 62 -33.58 -25.99 4.00
CA PHE A 62 -34.16 -26.06 5.35
C PHE A 62 -33.68 -27.30 6.12
N THR A 63 -33.55 -28.43 5.43
CA THR A 63 -33.04 -29.67 6.04
C THR A 63 -31.55 -29.57 6.36
N LEU A 64 -30.75 -28.98 5.47
CA LEU A 64 -29.31 -28.80 5.68
C LEU A 64 -29.00 -27.77 6.78
N ASP A 65 -29.80 -26.71 6.89
CA ASP A 65 -29.72 -25.71 7.95
C ASP A 65 -30.05 -26.33 9.32
N PHE A 66 -31.08 -27.19 9.38
CA PHE A 66 -31.39 -27.98 10.57
C PHE A 66 -30.26 -28.93 10.99
N LEU A 67 -29.47 -29.42 10.03
CA LEU A 67 -28.31 -30.28 10.28
C LEU A 67 -27.02 -29.49 10.60
N GLU A 68 -27.06 -28.15 10.61
CA GLU A 68 -25.89 -27.27 10.75
C GLU A 68 -24.78 -27.55 9.70
N ALA A 69 -25.18 -28.02 8.51
CA ALA A 69 -24.27 -28.41 7.45
C ALA A 69 -23.61 -27.19 6.77
N ASP A 70 -22.35 -27.28 6.33
CA ASP A 70 -21.82 -26.32 5.36
C ASP A 70 -22.31 -26.70 3.95
N TYR A 71 -23.23 -25.88 3.44
CA TYR A 71 -23.82 -26.05 2.12
C TYR A 71 -23.56 -24.86 1.20
N THR A 72 -22.53 -24.04 1.48
CA THR A 72 -22.25 -22.81 0.72
C THR A 72 -21.98 -23.09 -0.77
N SER A 73 -21.16 -24.10 -1.07
CA SER A 73 -20.89 -24.54 -2.45
C SER A 73 -22.15 -25.10 -3.11
N PHE A 74 -22.85 -25.99 -2.41
CA PHE A 74 -24.08 -26.60 -2.88
C PHE A 74 -25.18 -25.56 -3.19
N TYR A 75 -25.33 -24.55 -2.33
CA TYR A 75 -26.24 -23.43 -2.56
C TYR A 75 -25.92 -22.69 -3.84
N LYS A 76 -24.63 -22.40 -4.08
CA LYS A 76 -24.16 -21.76 -5.30
C LYS A 76 -24.53 -22.59 -6.53
N ASP A 77 -24.26 -23.89 -6.50
CA ASP A 77 -24.50 -24.80 -7.63
C ASP A 77 -26.00 -24.91 -7.95
N ILE A 78 -26.85 -25.10 -6.93
CA ILE A 78 -28.30 -25.15 -7.12
C ILE A 78 -28.87 -23.81 -7.61
N ARG A 79 -28.39 -22.69 -7.07
CA ARG A 79 -28.80 -21.35 -7.52
C ARG A 79 -28.43 -21.14 -8.99
N ASP A 80 -27.21 -21.48 -9.37
CA ASP A 80 -26.71 -21.30 -10.73
C ASP A 80 -27.46 -22.23 -11.70
N PHE A 81 -27.78 -23.46 -11.29
CA PHE A 81 -28.61 -24.40 -12.06
C PHE A 81 -30.04 -23.90 -12.29
N ILE A 82 -30.71 -23.40 -11.25
CA ILE A 82 -32.06 -22.83 -11.36
C ILE A 82 -32.04 -21.58 -12.25
N ALA A 83 -31.04 -20.71 -12.09
CA ALA A 83 -30.88 -19.51 -12.91
C ALA A 83 -30.68 -19.87 -14.40
N TYR A 84 -29.86 -20.88 -14.69
CA TYR A 84 -29.69 -21.40 -16.04
C TYR A 84 -31.03 -21.87 -16.64
N HIS A 85 -31.80 -22.68 -15.91
CA HIS A 85 -33.11 -23.17 -16.36
C HIS A 85 -34.12 -22.04 -16.57
N TYR A 86 -34.17 -21.06 -15.66
CA TYR A 86 -35.01 -19.88 -15.80
C TYR A 86 -34.66 -19.09 -17.06
N ASN A 87 -33.37 -18.83 -17.29
CA ASN A 87 -32.91 -18.12 -18.48
C ASN A 87 -33.24 -18.89 -19.76
N TYR A 88 -33.05 -20.21 -19.76
CA TYR A 88 -33.42 -21.06 -20.90
C TYR A 88 -34.92 -20.99 -21.20
N LEU A 89 -35.78 -21.13 -20.19
CA LEU A 89 -37.23 -21.02 -20.34
C LEU A 89 -37.64 -19.62 -20.84
N LEU A 90 -36.99 -18.58 -20.35
CA LEU A 90 -37.22 -17.20 -20.79
C LEU A 90 -36.84 -17.02 -22.27
N ILE A 91 -35.70 -17.57 -22.70
CA ILE A 91 -35.26 -17.56 -24.10
C ILE A 91 -36.26 -18.32 -24.97
N ALA A 92 -36.64 -19.54 -24.57
CA ALA A 92 -37.60 -20.37 -25.31
C ALA A 92 -38.97 -19.70 -25.40
N LYS A 93 -39.43 -19.03 -24.33
CA LYS A 93 -40.67 -18.24 -24.33
C LYS A 93 -40.60 -17.09 -25.32
N ARG A 94 -39.52 -16.29 -25.30
CA ARG A 94 -39.33 -15.20 -26.27
C ARG A 94 -39.27 -15.72 -27.71
N GLN A 95 -38.56 -16.81 -27.96
CA GLN A 95 -38.49 -17.42 -29.30
C GLN A 95 -39.88 -17.84 -29.80
N ARG A 96 -40.71 -18.41 -28.92
CA ARG A 96 -42.10 -18.76 -29.26
C ARG A 96 -42.92 -17.50 -29.56
N GLU A 97 -42.85 -16.47 -28.71
CA GLU A 97 -43.56 -15.21 -28.92
C GLU A 97 -43.17 -14.53 -30.24
N MET A 98 -41.88 -14.59 -30.59
CA MET A 98 -41.37 -14.05 -31.85
C MET A 98 -41.86 -14.77 -33.11
N GLN A 99 -42.39 -16.00 -33.01
CA GLN A 99 -42.99 -16.67 -34.18
C GLN A 99 -44.24 -15.97 -34.70
N PHE A 100 -44.91 -15.20 -33.84
CA PHE A 100 -46.14 -14.48 -34.18
C PHE A 100 -45.89 -13.03 -34.61
N PHE A 101 -44.64 -12.57 -34.63
CA PHE A 101 -44.32 -11.21 -35.02
C PHE A 101 -44.22 -11.03 -36.53
N PRO A 102 -44.61 -9.85 -37.06
CA PRO A 102 -44.25 -9.47 -38.42
C PRO A 102 -42.74 -9.52 -38.64
N ALA A 103 -42.30 -9.90 -39.84
CA ALA A 103 -40.89 -10.09 -40.16
C ALA A 103 -40.03 -8.85 -39.84
N GLU A 104 -40.54 -7.65 -40.12
CA GLU A 104 -39.85 -6.39 -39.85
C GLU A 104 -39.56 -6.16 -38.36
N LEU A 105 -40.49 -6.56 -37.47
CA LEU A 105 -40.29 -6.43 -36.02
C LEU A 105 -39.23 -7.42 -35.52
N LYS A 106 -39.19 -8.63 -36.10
CA LYS A 106 -38.17 -9.63 -35.80
C LYS A 106 -36.78 -9.14 -36.19
N THR A 107 -36.63 -8.56 -37.37
CA THR A 107 -35.35 -7.97 -37.82
C THR A 107 -34.89 -6.88 -36.87
N ARG A 108 -35.76 -5.90 -36.55
CA ARG A 108 -35.42 -4.81 -35.61
C ARG A 108 -35.00 -5.30 -34.23
N TYR A 109 -35.61 -6.37 -33.73
CA TYR A 109 -35.21 -6.95 -32.46
C TYR A 109 -33.81 -7.57 -32.51
N GLU A 110 -33.50 -8.35 -33.56
CA GLU A 110 -32.17 -8.96 -33.69
C GLU A 110 -31.08 -7.89 -33.90
N ASP A 111 -31.36 -6.85 -34.68
CA ASP A 111 -30.46 -5.71 -34.84
C ASP A 111 -30.21 -5.01 -33.50
N ALA A 112 -31.27 -4.72 -32.73
CA ALA A 112 -31.16 -4.11 -31.41
C ALA A 112 -30.36 -4.98 -30.43
N LYS A 113 -30.47 -6.30 -30.52
CA LYS A 113 -29.72 -7.25 -29.70
C LYS A 113 -28.23 -7.26 -30.06
N ILE A 114 -27.89 -7.16 -31.35
CA ILE A 114 -26.50 -7.01 -31.80
C ILE A 114 -25.93 -5.72 -31.24
N CYS A 115 -26.61 -4.58 -31.46
CA CYS A 115 -26.17 -3.29 -30.93
C CYS A 115 -26.01 -3.29 -29.41
N LEU A 116 -26.89 -3.96 -28.67
CA LEU A 116 -26.79 -4.07 -27.22
C LEU A 116 -25.50 -4.79 -26.78
N ASN A 117 -25.08 -5.84 -27.50
CA ASN A 117 -23.84 -6.54 -27.21
C ASN A 117 -22.62 -5.66 -27.54
N ASP A 118 -22.65 -4.97 -28.67
CA ASP A 118 -21.58 -4.03 -29.05
C ASP A 118 -21.38 -2.95 -27.99
N PHE A 119 -22.48 -2.34 -27.51
CA PHE A 119 -22.42 -1.36 -26.42
C PHE A 119 -21.92 -1.96 -25.10
N LYS A 120 -22.28 -3.22 -24.81
CA LYS A 120 -21.79 -3.90 -23.60
C LYS A 120 -20.28 -4.05 -23.62
N ASP A 121 -19.71 -4.44 -24.77
CA ASP A 121 -18.27 -4.59 -24.93
C ASP A 121 -17.56 -3.23 -24.88
N GLU A 122 -18.13 -2.19 -25.50
CA GLU A 122 -17.63 -0.82 -25.44
C GLU A 122 -17.64 -0.25 -24.01
N ILE A 123 -18.68 -0.55 -23.22
CA ILE A 123 -18.75 -0.19 -21.80
C ILE A 123 -17.62 -0.86 -21.02
N VAL A 124 -17.38 -2.16 -21.22
CA VAL A 124 -16.31 -2.90 -20.53
C VAL A 124 -14.94 -2.32 -20.89
N GLN A 125 -14.71 -2.03 -22.18
CA GLN A 125 -13.47 -1.41 -22.65
C GLN A 125 -13.26 -0.03 -22.02
N THR A 126 -14.31 0.80 -22.02
CA THR A 126 -14.28 2.16 -21.45
C THR A 126 -14.00 2.12 -19.95
N GLN A 127 -14.62 1.18 -19.22
CA GLN A 127 -14.32 0.97 -17.80
C GLN A 127 -12.86 0.59 -17.56
N GLY A 128 -12.29 -0.27 -18.40
CA GLY A 128 -10.87 -0.60 -18.37
C GLY A 128 -9.97 0.62 -18.58
N HIS A 129 -10.31 1.48 -19.54
CA HIS A 129 -9.59 2.73 -19.80
C HIS A 129 -9.67 3.70 -18.62
N ILE A 130 -10.86 3.87 -18.03
CA ILE A 130 -11.07 4.70 -16.83
C ILE A 130 -10.19 4.21 -15.69
N LEU A 131 -10.15 2.91 -15.43
CA LEU A 131 -9.33 2.34 -14.36
C LEU A 131 -7.84 2.62 -14.57
N MET A 132 -7.33 2.52 -15.81
CA MET A 132 -5.94 2.87 -16.10
C MET A 132 -5.65 4.36 -15.87
N VAL A 133 -6.58 5.25 -16.26
CA VAL A 133 -6.43 6.70 -16.05
C VAL A 133 -6.43 7.03 -14.55
N VAL A 134 -7.32 6.42 -13.76
CA VAL A 134 -7.37 6.60 -12.30
C VAL A 134 -6.04 6.19 -11.66
N LYS A 135 -5.49 5.02 -12.01
CA LYS A 135 -4.18 4.58 -11.48
C LYS A 135 -3.03 5.53 -11.84
N LYS A 136 -3.03 6.06 -13.08
CA LYS A 136 -2.05 7.06 -13.51
C LYS A 136 -2.19 8.35 -12.70
N LYS A 137 -3.43 8.82 -12.48
CA LYS A 137 -3.71 9.99 -11.64
C LYS A 137 -3.18 9.80 -10.21
N GLU A 138 -3.48 8.68 -9.56
CA GLU A 138 -2.98 8.37 -8.21
C GLU A 138 -1.45 8.37 -8.14
N THR A 139 -0.78 7.87 -9.19
CA THR A 139 0.68 7.89 -9.29
C THR A 139 1.22 9.32 -9.33
N PHE A 140 0.61 10.19 -10.15
CA PHE A 140 1.01 11.59 -10.24
C PHE A 140 0.72 12.37 -8.94
N GLU A 141 -0.40 12.10 -8.28
CA GLU A 141 -0.71 12.70 -6.98
C GLU A 141 0.38 12.37 -5.94
N ARG A 142 0.87 11.12 -5.91
CA ARG A 142 1.98 10.74 -5.03
C ARG A 142 3.28 11.47 -5.38
N GLN A 143 3.61 11.55 -6.67
CA GLN A 143 4.80 12.28 -7.13
C GLN A 143 4.76 13.77 -6.78
N ILE A 144 3.58 14.39 -6.83
CA ILE A 144 3.39 15.78 -6.42
C ILE A 144 3.70 15.95 -4.93
N VAL A 145 3.21 15.05 -4.08
CA VAL A 145 3.48 15.09 -2.63
C VAL A 145 4.98 14.95 -2.35
N ASP A 146 5.66 13.99 -2.99
CA ASP A 146 7.11 13.79 -2.84
C ASP A 146 7.91 15.04 -3.27
N ALA A 147 7.51 15.66 -4.39
CA ALA A 147 8.14 16.89 -4.88
C ALA A 147 7.91 18.08 -3.95
N MET A 148 6.73 18.18 -3.33
CA MET A 148 6.43 19.22 -2.33
C MET A 148 7.29 19.05 -1.07
N GLU A 149 7.48 17.83 -0.59
CA GLU A 149 8.36 17.55 0.56
C GLU A 149 9.81 17.94 0.25
N LEU A 150 10.33 17.56 -0.92
CA LEU A 150 11.67 17.94 -1.36
C LEU A 150 11.82 19.47 -1.47
N SER A 151 10.81 20.15 -2.03
CA SER A 151 10.80 21.61 -2.11
C SER A 151 10.86 22.26 -0.71
N GLY A 152 10.17 21.69 0.28
CA GLY A 152 10.25 22.12 1.67
C GLY A 152 11.68 22.03 2.22
N LYS A 153 12.31 20.86 2.09
CA LYS A 153 13.70 20.63 2.53
C LYS A 153 14.68 21.59 1.86
N LEU A 154 14.53 21.83 0.56
CA LEU A 154 15.40 22.77 -0.17
C LEU A 154 15.23 24.21 0.33
N LYS A 155 14.02 24.64 0.69
CA LYS A 155 13.80 25.97 1.28
C LYS A 155 14.50 26.10 2.62
N GLU A 156 14.47 25.07 3.46
CA GLU A 156 15.21 25.05 4.72
C GLU A 156 16.73 25.15 4.50
N CYS A 157 17.28 24.39 3.52
CA CYS A 157 18.69 24.49 3.15
C CYS A 157 19.08 25.90 2.71
N VAL A 158 18.24 26.59 1.92
CA VAL A 158 18.51 27.97 1.49
C VAL A 158 18.62 28.90 2.68
N VAL A 159 17.71 28.80 3.65
CA VAL A 159 17.76 29.63 4.88
C VAL A 159 19.06 29.40 5.66
N VAL A 160 19.54 28.15 5.75
CA VAL A 160 20.82 27.85 6.42
C VAL A 160 22.00 28.47 5.65
N LEU A 161 22.03 28.34 4.32
CA LEU A 161 23.09 28.90 3.49
C LEU A 161 23.13 30.43 3.56
N GLU A 162 21.98 31.10 3.60
CA GLU A 162 21.91 32.55 3.80
C GLU A 162 22.52 32.97 5.14
N GLN A 163 22.26 32.20 6.22
CA GLN A 163 22.85 32.46 7.53
C GLN A 163 24.38 32.24 7.53
N GLU A 164 24.86 31.19 6.86
CA GLU A 164 26.29 30.90 6.71
C GLU A 164 26.99 32.00 5.89
N GLU A 165 26.36 32.47 4.81
CA GLU A 165 26.88 33.56 3.98
C GLU A 165 27.07 34.84 4.83
N GLU A 166 26.07 35.22 5.62
CA GLU A 166 26.14 36.38 6.49
C GLU A 166 27.15 36.21 7.65
N ALA A 167 27.34 34.98 8.14
CA ALA A 167 28.41 34.68 9.10
C ALA A 167 29.80 34.88 8.48
N LEU A 168 30.02 34.37 7.26
CA LEU A 168 31.28 34.51 6.53
C LEU A 168 31.57 35.97 6.16
N LYS A 169 30.57 36.75 5.76
CA LYS A 169 30.73 38.20 5.53
C LYS A 169 31.24 38.92 6.77
N ARG A 170 30.68 38.61 7.95
CA ARG A 170 31.12 39.18 9.23
C ARG A 170 32.55 38.76 9.58
N GLU A 171 32.90 37.50 9.36
CA GLU A 171 34.25 37.00 9.66
C GLU A 171 35.31 37.60 8.73
N LYS A 172 34.99 37.72 7.43
CA LYS A 172 35.83 38.44 6.46
C LYS A 172 36.10 39.88 6.94
N GLN A 173 35.08 40.59 7.40
CA GLN A 173 35.25 41.97 7.87
C GLN A 173 36.19 42.06 9.07
N LYS A 174 36.08 41.14 10.03
CA LYS A 174 37.03 41.08 11.17
C LYS A 174 38.46 40.84 10.70
N SER A 175 38.65 39.93 9.75
CA SER A 175 39.97 39.62 9.19
C SER A 175 40.59 40.81 8.47
N VAL A 176 39.80 41.56 7.69
CA VAL A 176 40.25 42.80 7.04
C VAL A 176 40.73 43.82 8.06
N ILE A 177 39.95 44.06 9.12
CA ILE A 177 40.33 45.00 10.19
C ILE A 177 41.62 44.53 10.89
N ALA A 178 41.72 43.24 11.22
CA ALA A 178 42.92 42.69 11.85
C ALA A 178 44.16 42.84 10.96
N HIS A 179 44.00 42.63 9.65
CA HIS A 179 45.08 42.83 8.69
C HIS A 179 45.54 44.30 8.61
N GLU A 180 44.60 45.24 8.57
CA GLU A 180 44.93 46.69 8.54
C GLU A 180 45.71 47.11 9.79
N ILE A 181 45.30 46.63 10.97
CA ILE A 181 46.00 46.88 12.24
C ILE A 181 47.43 46.31 12.18
N ALA A 182 47.57 45.04 11.80
CA ALA A 182 48.87 44.38 11.71
C ALA A 182 49.78 45.06 10.68
N HIS A 183 49.24 45.45 9.52
CA HIS A 183 49.98 46.14 8.48
C HIS A 183 50.51 47.51 8.98
N HIS A 184 49.68 48.27 9.70
CA HIS A 184 50.09 49.53 10.29
C HIS A 184 51.21 49.35 11.33
N GLU A 185 51.12 48.31 12.15
CA GLU A 185 52.15 47.99 13.15
C GLU A 185 53.47 47.59 12.50
N VAL A 186 53.43 46.78 11.44
CA VAL A 186 54.62 46.44 10.63
C VAL A 186 55.26 47.70 10.04
N GLN A 187 54.48 48.60 9.44
CA GLN A 187 55.02 49.86 8.89
C GLN A 187 55.72 50.70 9.97
N LYS A 188 55.10 50.83 11.15
CA LYS A 188 55.69 51.55 12.28
C LYS A 188 57.01 50.93 12.71
N LEU A 189 57.07 49.61 12.84
CA LEU A 189 58.28 48.87 13.20
C LEU A 189 59.38 49.01 12.14
N CYS A 190 59.05 48.95 10.84
CA CYS A 190 60.01 49.18 9.76
C CYS A 190 60.68 50.55 9.89
N THR A 191 59.91 51.63 10.10
CA THR A 191 60.47 52.98 10.31
C THR A 191 61.38 53.03 11.54
N GLN A 192 60.99 52.37 12.63
CA GLN A 192 61.82 52.30 13.85
C GLN A 192 63.14 51.55 13.62
N VAL A 193 63.10 50.43 12.90
CA VAL A 193 64.28 49.63 12.54
C VAL A 193 65.22 50.43 11.63
N GLU A 194 64.70 51.13 10.63
CA GLU A 194 65.50 52.01 9.76
C GLU A 194 66.18 53.13 10.57
N ALA A 195 65.45 53.76 11.50
CA ALA A 195 66.02 54.77 12.39
C ALA A 195 67.12 54.20 13.28
N ALA A 196 66.92 53.01 13.87
CA ALA A 196 67.92 52.33 14.70
C ALA A 196 69.17 51.94 13.89
N ASN A 197 69.01 51.40 12.68
CA ASN A 197 70.13 51.06 11.79
C ASN A 197 70.97 52.28 11.42
N ASN A 198 70.33 53.43 11.15
CA ASN A 198 71.04 54.68 10.90
C ASN A 198 71.86 55.15 12.11
N VAL A 199 71.35 54.95 13.33
CA VAL A 199 72.10 55.25 14.56
C VAL A 199 73.30 54.31 14.70
N LEU A 200 73.10 53.02 14.45
CA LEU A 200 74.16 52.00 14.50
C LEU A 200 75.31 52.32 13.52
N LEU A 201 74.99 52.67 12.27
CA LEU A 201 75.96 53.12 11.27
C LEU A 201 76.79 54.32 11.76
N LYS A 202 76.15 55.30 12.40
CA LYS A 202 76.86 56.46 12.97
C LYS A 202 77.78 56.08 14.13
N ILE A 203 77.38 55.12 14.96
CA ILE A 203 78.22 54.60 16.05
C ILE A 203 79.46 53.92 15.47
N ASP A 204 79.28 53.05 14.47
CA ASP A 204 80.40 52.34 13.82
C ASP A 204 81.38 53.31 13.14
N GLN A 205 80.88 54.34 12.44
CA GLN A 205 81.72 55.39 11.87
C GLN A 205 82.56 56.12 12.93
N ARG A 206 81.94 56.53 14.04
CA ARG A 206 82.66 57.19 15.16
C ARG A 206 83.72 56.27 15.77
N LYS A 207 83.40 54.98 15.92
CA LYS A 207 84.34 53.98 16.42
C LYS A 207 85.55 53.84 15.49
N MET A 208 85.35 53.84 14.17
CA MET A 208 86.43 53.86 13.18
C MET A 208 87.30 55.12 13.30
N GLN A 209 86.69 56.30 13.38
CA GLN A 209 87.42 57.56 13.53
C GLN A 209 88.28 57.59 14.81
N LEU A 210 87.73 57.11 15.93
CA LEU A 210 88.47 56.98 17.19
C LEU A 210 89.65 56.01 17.06
N SER A 211 89.46 54.87 16.39
CA SER A 211 90.54 53.90 16.18
C SER A 211 91.70 54.46 15.33
N MET A 212 91.40 55.32 14.35
CA MET A 212 92.41 56.01 13.56
C MET A 212 93.15 57.09 14.36
N ALA A 213 92.44 57.84 15.20
CA ALA A 213 93.04 58.88 16.04
C ALA A 213 93.96 58.32 17.13
N LEU A 214 93.77 57.07 17.52
CA LEU A 214 94.58 56.36 18.52
C LEU A 214 95.70 55.51 17.90
N SER A 215 95.83 55.48 16.57
CA SER A 215 96.92 54.74 15.92
C SER A 215 98.23 55.55 16.02
N PRO A 216 99.34 54.94 16.48
CA PRO A 216 100.62 55.64 16.62
C PRO A 216 101.15 56.08 15.25
N PRO A 217 101.89 57.21 15.17
CA PRO A 217 102.38 57.74 13.91
C PRO A 217 103.31 56.72 13.23
N PRO A 218 103.27 56.62 11.88
CA PRO A 218 104.14 55.70 11.17
C PRO A 218 105.60 56.13 11.41
N ASN A 219 106.40 55.19 11.92
CA ASN A 219 107.83 55.39 12.15
C ASN A 219 108.49 55.92 10.87
N ALA A 220 109.09 57.10 10.98
CA ALA A 220 110.03 57.68 10.03
C ALA A 220 111.39 56.98 10.11
#